data_AF-A0AAD6K5I6-F1
#
_entry.id   AF-A0AAD6K5I6-F1
#
_cell.length_a   1.000
_cell.length_b   1.000
_cell.length_c   1.000
_cell.angle_alpha   90.00
_cell.angle_beta   90.00
_cell.angle_gamma   90.00
#
_symmetry.space_group_name_H-M   'P 1'
#
loop_
_entity.id
_entity.type
_entity.pdbx_description
1 polymer ?
#
loop_
_entity_poly.entity_id
_entity_poly.type
_entity_poly.pdbx_seq_one_letter_code
_entity_poly.pdbx_strand_id
1 'polypeptide(L)'
;MFTPQIVVQGRTQCVGNDEEALLSSIVNAPRFPAPTFQATFLRPTPDSLQVSLSGALRAKVDHNGVKVMVALYESGLVTDCPRGENKGRVLSNEYVVRKLEKLCTVKDISAKKTVSGTVNFALWEGFNGSKCGVAVFVEDNSHQIFGSQSIQLPDTI
;
A
#
# COMPACT_ATOMS: atom_id res chain seq x y z
N MET A 1 -12.48 18.98 3.13
CA MET A 1 -11.41 18.08 2.66
C MET A 1 -10.27 18.99 2.21
N PHE A 2 -9.09 18.82 2.79
CA PHE A 2 -7.92 19.63 2.43
C PHE A 2 -6.91 18.71 1.75
N THR A 3 -6.36 19.15 0.63
CA THR A 3 -5.26 18.46 -0.05
C THR A 3 -4.08 19.42 -0.12
N PRO A 4 -2.86 18.98 0.18
CA PRO A 4 -2.47 17.61 0.52
C PRO A 4 -2.77 17.25 1.99
N GLN A 5 -3.28 16.04 2.22
CA GLN A 5 -3.51 15.45 3.54
C GLN A 5 -2.63 14.21 3.69
N ILE A 6 -2.00 14.06 4.86
CA ILE A 6 -1.25 12.87 5.22
C ILE A 6 -1.93 12.19 6.40
N VAL A 7 -2.01 10.87 6.34
CA VAL A 7 -2.53 10.01 7.40
C VAL A 7 -1.45 9.04 7.83
N VAL A 8 -1.06 9.08 9.09
CA VAL A 8 -0.01 8.23 9.67
C VAL A 8 -0.66 7.07 10.43
N GLN A 9 -0.32 5.84 10.02
CA GLN A 9 -0.84 4.58 10.59
C GLN A 9 -2.38 4.49 10.67
N GLY A 10 -3.09 5.23 9.80
CA GLY A 10 -4.55 5.30 9.80
C GLY A 10 -5.15 6.06 11.00
N ARG A 11 -4.36 6.81 11.77
CA ARG A 11 -4.80 7.46 13.01
C ARG A 11 -4.61 8.97 13.02
N THR A 12 -3.36 9.42 12.89
CA THR A 12 -3.02 10.84 12.97
C THR A 12 -3.08 11.44 11.59
N GLN A 13 -3.72 12.60 11.46
CA GLN A 13 -3.79 13.34 10.20
C GLN A 13 -3.10 14.70 10.32
N CYS A 14 -2.40 15.11 9.27
CA CYS A 14 -1.76 16.43 9.17
C CYS A 14 -1.82 16.95 7.72
N VAL A 15 -1.56 18.25 7.56
CA VAL A 15 -1.46 18.87 6.23
C VAL A 15 -0.10 18.52 5.64
N GLY A 16 -0.08 18.07 4.38
CA GLY A 16 1.15 17.55 3.76
C GLY A 16 2.25 18.58 3.50
N ASN A 17 1.93 19.87 3.57
CA ASN A 17 2.88 20.96 3.39
C ASN A 17 3.49 21.46 4.71
N ASP A 18 3.11 20.88 5.86
CA ASP A 18 3.69 21.17 7.16
C ASP A 18 4.66 20.04 7.55
N GLU A 19 5.94 20.25 7.21
CA GLU A 19 6.99 19.26 7.39
C GLU A 19 7.22 18.91 8.87
N GLU A 20 7.17 19.91 9.76
CA GLU A 20 7.38 19.70 11.20
C GLU A 20 6.24 18.86 11.80
N ALA A 21 4.98 19.21 11.48
CA ALA A 21 3.83 18.44 11.91
C ALA A 21 3.84 17.01 11.37
N LEU A 22 4.26 16.83 10.12
CA LEU A 22 4.41 15.51 9.50
C LEU A 22 5.46 14.65 10.22
N LEU A 23 6.68 15.17 10.39
CA LEU A 23 7.77 14.43 11.03
C LEU A 23 7.42 14.09 12.48
N SER A 24 6.84 15.04 13.21
CA SER A 24 6.34 14.82 14.57
C SER A 24 5.27 13.71 14.60
N SER A 25 4.34 13.71 13.65
CA SER A 25 3.31 12.66 13.55
C SER A 25 3.92 11.28 13.29
N ILE A 26 4.96 11.19 12.45
CA ILE A 26 5.66 9.93 12.15
C ILE A 26 6.46 9.43 13.36
N VAL A 27 7.16 10.32 14.06
CA VAL A 27 7.98 9.96 15.24
C VAL A 27 7.09 9.45 16.37
N ASN A 28 5.97 10.12 16.61
CA ASN A 28 5.06 9.80 17.71
C ASN A 28 4.10 8.63 17.39
N ALA A 29 4.04 8.18 16.14
CA ALA A 29 3.16 7.07 15.76
C ALA A 29 3.62 5.74 16.39
N PRO A 30 2.67 4.90 16.85
CA PRO A 30 2.98 3.55 17.30
C PRO A 30 3.73 2.75 16.23
N ARG A 31 4.77 2.04 16.67
CA ARG A 31 5.59 1.20 15.81
C ARG A 31 5.11 -0.24 15.89
N PHE A 32 4.84 -0.82 14.73
CA PHE A 32 4.45 -2.20 14.60
C PHE A 32 5.46 -2.94 13.72
N PRO A 33 5.86 -4.17 14.10
CA PRO A 33 6.73 -4.97 13.26
C PRO A 33 6.07 -5.26 11.91
N ALA A 34 6.84 -5.13 10.83
CA ALA A 34 6.37 -5.47 9.49
C ALA A 34 5.98 -6.96 9.40
N PRO A 35 4.91 -7.31 8.67
CA PRO A 35 4.65 -8.70 8.30
C PRO A 35 5.80 -9.23 7.42
N THR A 36 5.87 -10.54 7.24
CA THR A 36 6.90 -11.18 6.40
C THR A 36 6.29 -11.92 5.23
N PHE A 37 5.61 -11.20 4.36
CA PHE A 37 5.07 -11.74 3.13
C PHE A 37 6.17 -11.93 2.10
N GLN A 38 6.13 -13.09 1.45
CA GLN A 38 6.75 -13.34 0.17
C GLN A 38 5.65 -13.25 -0.90
N ALA A 39 5.99 -12.67 -2.04
CA ALA A 39 5.08 -12.50 -3.15
C ALA A 39 5.56 -13.33 -4.35
N THR A 40 4.62 -13.96 -5.03
CA THR A 40 4.80 -14.45 -6.40
C THR A 40 3.86 -13.70 -7.32
N PHE A 41 4.37 -13.37 -8.50
CA PHE A 41 3.67 -12.56 -9.49
C PHE A 41 3.50 -13.39 -10.74
N LEU A 42 2.28 -13.40 -11.28
CA LEU A 42 1.97 -14.03 -12.55
C LEU A 42 1.17 -13.05 -13.39
N ARG A 43 1.40 -13.05 -14.70
CA ARG A 43 0.65 -12.24 -15.66
C ARG A 43 -0.11 -13.16 -16.61
N PRO A 44 -1.31 -13.65 -16.24
CA PRO A 44 -2.05 -14.62 -17.05
C PRO A 44 -2.49 -14.06 -18.41
N THR A 45 -2.73 -12.74 -18.48
CA THR A 45 -3.06 -12.02 -19.70
C THR A 45 -2.31 -10.69 -19.73
N PRO A 46 -2.17 -10.02 -20.89
CA PRO A 46 -1.56 -8.69 -20.96
C PRO A 46 -2.19 -7.68 -20.00
N ASP A 47 -3.48 -7.83 -19.69
CA ASP A 47 -4.26 -6.86 -18.92
C ASP A 47 -4.55 -7.32 -17.48
N SER A 48 -3.90 -8.41 -17.02
CA SER A 48 -4.12 -8.93 -15.66
C SER A 48 -2.84 -9.30 -14.95
N LEU A 49 -2.74 -8.89 -13.68
CA LEU A 49 -1.67 -9.28 -12.77
C LEU A 49 -2.25 -10.05 -11.60
N GLN A 50 -1.77 -11.26 -11.40
CA GLN A 50 -2.05 -12.07 -10.23
C GLN A 50 -0.90 -11.94 -9.23
N VAL A 51 -1.22 -11.63 -7.99
CA VAL A 51 -0.26 -11.52 -6.89
C VAL A 51 -0.66 -12.50 -5.80
N SER A 52 0.18 -13.52 -5.60
CA SER A 52 0.00 -14.47 -4.49
C SER A 52 0.96 -14.11 -3.36
N LEU A 53 0.43 -14.02 -2.15
CA LEU A 53 1.16 -13.61 -0.96
C LEU A 53 1.11 -14.72 0.08
N SER A 54 2.24 -15.01 0.72
CA SER A 54 2.32 -15.92 1.86
C SER A 54 3.30 -15.39 2.90
N GLY A 55 2.86 -15.25 4.14
CA GLY A 55 3.67 -14.63 5.18
C GLY A 55 3.05 -14.64 6.55
N ALA A 56 3.88 -14.41 7.58
CA ALA A 56 3.42 -14.38 8.96
C ALA A 56 3.01 -12.97 9.38
N LEU A 57 1.87 -12.86 10.08
CA LEU A 57 1.58 -11.66 10.85
C LEU A 57 2.43 -11.67 12.13
N ARG A 58 3.03 -10.54 12.47
CA ARG A 58 3.90 -10.45 13.66
C ARG A 58 3.12 -10.23 14.96
N ALA A 59 1.93 -9.63 14.88
CA ALA A 59 1.05 -9.41 16.01
C ALA A 59 0.02 -10.53 16.18
N LYS A 60 -0.47 -10.72 17.41
CA LYS A 60 -1.65 -11.54 17.69
C LYS A 60 -2.89 -10.79 17.18
N VAL A 61 -3.85 -11.53 16.61
CA VAL A 61 -5.14 -10.98 16.17
C VAL A 61 -6.23 -11.58 17.04
N ASP A 62 -7.11 -10.73 17.56
CA ASP A 62 -8.25 -11.14 18.38
C ASP A 62 -9.50 -11.45 17.52
N HIS A 63 -10.65 -11.58 18.18
CA HIS A 63 -11.94 -11.86 17.57
C HIS A 63 -12.48 -10.72 16.68
N ASN A 64 -12.04 -9.47 16.90
CA ASN A 64 -12.44 -8.33 16.06
C ASN A 64 -11.90 -8.47 14.64
N GLY A 65 -10.73 -9.09 14.53
CA GLY A 65 -10.07 -9.39 13.28
C GLY A 65 -9.40 -8.20 12.63
N VAL A 66 -8.57 -8.51 11.63
CA VAL A 66 -7.89 -7.55 10.78
C VAL A 66 -8.05 -7.91 9.31
N LYS A 67 -7.90 -6.92 8.45
CA LYS A 67 -7.84 -7.08 7.00
C LYS A 67 -6.38 -7.00 6.56
N VAL A 68 -5.98 -7.92 5.69
CA VAL A 68 -4.72 -7.79 4.95
C VAL A 68 -5.04 -7.14 3.61
N MET A 69 -4.52 -5.93 3.41
CA MET A 69 -4.76 -5.10 2.24
C MET A 69 -3.52 -5.10 1.34
N VAL A 70 -3.73 -4.97 0.03
CA VAL A 70 -2.69 -4.96 -1.00
C VAL A 70 -2.93 -3.79 -1.94
N ALA A 71 -2.04 -2.81 -1.92
CA ALA A 71 -2.06 -1.67 -2.82
C ALA A 71 -1.03 -1.87 -3.93
N LEU A 72 -1.48 -1.96 -5.18
CA LEU A 72 -0.62 -1.90 -6.35
C LEU A 72 -0.36 -0.42 -6.69
N TYR A 73 0.89 0.00 -6.63
CA TYR A 73 1.30 1.37 -6.92
C TYR A 73 2.22 1.46 -8.13
N GLU A 74 2.30 2.66 -8.70
CA GLU A 74 3.18 3.03 -9.80
C GLU A 74 3.97 4.30 -9.43
N SER A 75 5.26 4.32 -9.76
CA SER A 75 6.21 5.38 -9.45
C SER A 75 6.78 6.02 -10.72
N GLY A 76 7.45 7.18 -10.58
CA GLY A 76 8.07 7.87 -11.71
C GLY A 76 7.06 8.37 -12.75
N LEU A 77 5.88 8.81 -12.29
CA LEU A 77 4.85 9.44 -13.12
C LEU A 77 5.11 10.94 -13.20
N VAL A 78 5.21 11.45 -14.43
CA VAL A 78 5.46 12.87 -14.70
C VAL A 78 4.27 13.44 -15.45
N THR A 79 3.69 14.51 -14.91
CA THR A 79 2.52 15.18 -15.49
C THR A 79 2.83 16.63 -15.78
N ASP A 80 2.83 17.00 -17.06
CA ASP A 80 2.85 18.39 -17.49
C ASP A 80 1.48 19.02 -17.27
N CYS A 81 1.44 20.15 -16.56
CA CYS A 81 0.19 20.86 -16.25
C CYS A 81 0.05 22.11 -17.14
N PRO A 82 -0.59 22.03 -18.33
CA PRO A 82 -0.71 23.20 -19.22
C PRO A 82 -1.78 24.22 -18.76
N ARG A 83 -2.67 23.85 -17.85
CA ARG A 83 -3.82 24.65 -17.38
C ARG A 83 -4.11 24.38 -15.89
N GLY A 84 -4.94 25.23 -15.27
CA GLY A 84 -5.37 25.10 -13.88
C GLY A 84 -4.43 25.76 -12.85
N GLU A 85 -4.66 25.52 -11.57
CA GLU A 85 -3.89 26.11 -10.46
C GLU A 85 -2.40 25.72 -10.50
N ASN A 86 -2.08 24.55 -11.04
CA ASN A 86 -0.70 24.07 -11.22
C ASN A 86 -0.12 24.40 -12.61
N LYS A 87 -0.73 25.32 -13.37
CA LYS A 87 -0.30 25.66 -14.73
C LYS A 87 1.19 26.02 -14.78
N GLY A 88 1.89 25.46 -15.77
CA GLY A 88 3.32 25.70 -16.03
C GLY A 88 4.24 24.87 -15.14
N ARG A 89 3.70 23.99 -14.30
CA ARG A 89 4.49 23.06 -13.49
C ARG A 89 4.54 21.68 -14.12
N VAL A 90 5.63 20.99 -13.82
CA VAL A 90 5.82 19.56 -14.07
C VAL A 90 5.69 18.86 -12.72
N LEU A 91 4.71 17.97 -12.58
CA LEU A 91 4.45 17.26 -11.33
C LEU A 91 5.05 15.85 -11.40
N SER A 92 6.02 15.57 -10.53
CA SER A 92 6.53 14.22 -10.32
C SER A 92 5.74 13.53 -9.21
N ASN A 93 5.19 12.35 -9.49
CA ASN A 93 4.40 11.57 -8.55
C ASN A 93 5.02 10.20 -8.34
N GLU A 94 5.20 9.86 -7.07
CA GLU A 94 5.73 8.59 -6.60
C GLU A 94 4.66 7.81 -5.85
N TYR A 95 4.73 6.48 -5.89
CA TYR A 95 3.85 5.57 -5.15
C TYR A 95 2.35 5.83 -5.38
N VAL A 96 1.96 6.20 -6.60
CA VAL A 96 0.56 6.43 -6.96
C VAL A 96 -0.18 5.11 -6.92
N VAL A 97 -1.10 4.94 -5.97
CA VAL A 97 -1.93 3.74 -5.86
C VAL A 97 -2.86 3.66 -7.06
N ARG A 98 -2.70 2.61 -7.87
CA ARG A 98 -3.50 2.34 -9.07
C ARG A 98 -4.66 1.40 -8.77
N LYS A 99 -4.47 0.47 -7.83
CA LYS A 99 -5.46 -0.48 -7.35
C LYS A 99 -5.25 -0.78 -5.86
N LEU A 100 -6.34 -1.06 -5.14
CA LEU A 100 -6.32 -1.47 -3.75
C LEU A 100 -7.29 -2.65 -3.58
N GLU A 101 -6.77 -3.79 -3.16
CA GLU A 101 -7.55 -5.01 -2.98
C GLU A 101 -7.38 -5.57 -1.57
N LYS A 102 -8.40 -6.26 -1.08
CA LYS A 102 -8.32 -7.01 0.18
C LYS A 102 -7.89 -8.44 -0.12
N LEU A 103 -6.76 -8.87 0.44
CA LEU A 103 -6.28 -10.24 0.33
C LEU A 103 -7.18 -11.21 1.10
N CYS A 104 -7.40 -10.92 2.38
CA CYS A 104 -8.23 -11.72 3.27
C CYS A 104 -8.60 -10.95 4.55
N THR A 105 -9.50 -11.53 5.33
CA THR A 105 -9.77 -11.14 6.71
C THR A 105 -9.29 -12.27 7.61
N VAL A 106 -8.57 -11.90 8.68
CA VAL A 106 -7.98 -12.83 9.63
C VAL A 106 -8.57 -12.56 11.01
N LYS A 107 -8.95 -13.62 11.75
CA LYS A 107 -9.50 -13.57 13.10
C LYS A 107 -8.87 -14.66 13.96
N ASP A 108 -8.76 -14.40 15.26
CA ASP A 108 -8.39 -15.39 16.27
C ASP A 108 -7.09 -16.16 15.93
N ILE A 109 -6.05 -15.44 15.48
CA ILE A 109 -4.74 -16.05 15.19
C ILE A 109 -3.69 -15.67 16.23
N SER A 110 -2.88 -16.66 16.59
CA SER A 110 -1.65 -16.43 17.34
C SER A 110 -0.64 -15.64 16.51
N ALA A 111 0.26 -14.94 17.21
CA ALA A 111 1.38 -14.28 16.57
C ALA A 111 2.22 -15.30 15.77
N LYS A 112 2.80 -14.84 14.65
CA LYS A 112 3.64 -15.62 13.73
C LYS A 112 2.93 -16.71 12.92
N LYS A 113 1.59 -16.82 12.99
CA LYS A 113 0.85 -17.71 12.10
C LYS A 113 0.94 -17.21 10.66
N THR A 114 1.22 -18.15 9.74
CA THR A 114 1.25 -17.86 8.31
C THR A 114 -0.16 -17.64 7.77
N VAL A 115 -0.30 -16.58 6.99
CA VAL A 115 -1.48 -16.21 6.21
C VAL A 115 -1.08 -16.24 4.74
N SER A 116 -1.95 -16.74 3.89
CA SER A 116 -1.73 -16.74 2.45
C SER A 116 -3.02 -16.39 1.70
N GLY A 117 -2.86 -15.89 0.48
CA GLY A 117 -3.96 -15.58 -0.41
C GLY A 117 -3.47 -15.08 -1.76
N THR A 118 -4.41 -14.84 -2.66
CA THR A 118 -4.14 -14.34 -4.00
C THR A 118 -5.10 -13.22 -4.33
N VAL A 119 -4.60 -12.12 -4.88
CA VAL A 119 -5.39 -11.04 -5.47
C VAL A 119 -5.12 -10.96 -6.96
N ASN A 120 -6.13 -10.55 -7.73
CA ASN A 120 -6.00 -10.32 -9.17
C ASN A 120 -6.30 -8.84 -9.43
N PHE A 121 -5.40 -8.17 -10.14
CA PHE A 121 -5.55 -6.79 -10.56
C PHE A 121 -5.80 -6.73 -12.06
N ALA A 122 -6.81 -5.98 -12.47
CA ALA A 122 -6.89 -5.49 -13.85
C ALA A 122 -5.84 -4.39 -14.04
N LEU A 123 -5.00 -4.54 -15.06
CA LEU A 123 -3.95 -3.59 -15.41
C LEU A 123 -4.50 -2.46 -16.27
N TRP A 124 -3.78 -1.34 -16.30
CA TRP A 124 -4.09 -0.18 -17.12
C TRP A 124 -3.28 -0.20 -18.42
N GLU A 125 -3.75 0.55 -19.41
CA GLU A 125 -3.00 0.79 -20.64
C GLU A 125 -1.63 1.42 -20.33
N GLY A 126 -0.56 0.89 -20.94
CA GLY A 126 0.79 1.38 -20.70
C GLY A 126 1.42 0.91 -19.38
N PHE A 127 0.86 -0.12 -18.75
CA PHE A 127 1.45 -0.75 -17.56
C PHE A 127 2.94 -1.06 -17.77
N ASN A 128 3.75 -0.64 -16.79
CA ASN A 128 5.17 -0.91 -16.74
C ASN A 128 5.54 -1.50 -15.36
N GLY A 129 5.80 -2.81 -15.32
CA GLY A 129 6.13 -3.54 -14.10
C GLY A 129 7.36 -3.00 -13.37
N SER A 130 8.37 -2.51 -14.08
CA SER A 130 9.60 -1.94 -13.48
C SER A 130 9.37 -0.66 -12.69
N LYS A 131 8.22 0.00 -12.88
CA LYS A 131 7.79 1.18 -12.12
C LYS A 131 6.80 0.84 -11.01
N CYS A 132 6.46 -0.43 -10.84
CA CYS A 132 5.37 -0.86 -9.99
C CYS A 132 5.85 -1.70 -8.80
N GLY A 133 5.12 -1.58 -7.70
CA GLY A 133 5.30 -2.41 -6.51
C GLY A 133 3.96 -2.66 -5.83
N VAL A 134 3.95 -3.56 -4.87
CA VAL A 134 2.82 -3.74 -3.95
C VAL A 134 3.19 -3.32 -2.54
N ALA A 135 2.32 -2.55 -1.90
CA ALA A 135 2.36 -2.32 -0.47
C ALA A 135 1.30 -3.21 0.20
N VAL A 136 1.76 -4.10 1.07
CA VAL A 136 0.91 -4.96 1.89
C VAL A 136 0.83 -4.38 3.28
N PHE A 137 -0.37 -4.21 3.82
CA PHE A 137 -0.54 -3.69 5.18
C PHE A 137 -1.69 -4.38 5.89
N VAL A 138 -1.60 -4.43 7.22
CA VAL A 138 -2.60 -5.04 8.09
C VAL A 138 -3.36 -3.92 8.77
N GLU A 139 -4.68 -3.85 8.60
CA GLU A 139 -5.52 -2.86 9.26
C GLU A 139 -6.71 -3.48 10.01
N ASP A 140 -7.15 -2.84 11.10
CA ASP A 140 -8.41 -3.21 11.76
C ASP A 140 -9.63 -2.52 11.10
N ASN A 141 -10.80 -2.70 11.70
CA ASN A 141 -12.04 -2.07 11.25
C ASN A 141 -12.07 -0.55 11.49
N SER A 142 -11.17 -0.01 12.31
CA SER A 142 -10.97 1.44 12.52
C SER A 142 -9.91 2.05 11.60
N HIS A 143 -9.40 1.26 10.64
CA HIS A 143 -8.31 1.60 9.73
C HIS A 143 -6.94 1.80 10.38
N GLN A 144 -6.78 1.45 11.65
CA GLN A 144 -5.46 1.48 12.27
C GLN A 144 -4.56 0.45 11.60
N ILE A 145 -3.37 0.87 11.16
CA ILE A 145 -2.40 -0.02 10.50
C ILE A 145 -1.44 -0.61 11.54
N PHE A 146 -1.35 -1.94 11.58
CA PHE A 146 -0.54 -2.73 12.53
C PHE A 146 0.72 -3.34 11.91
N GLY A 147 1.19 -2.76 10.80
CA GLY A 147 2.39 -3.20 10.10
C GLY A 147 2.17 -3.18 8.59
N SER A 148 3.24 -2.89 7.88
CA SER A 148 3.26 -2.83 6.43
C SER A 148 4.58 -3.33 5.86
N GLN A 149 4.55 -3.74 4.60
CA GLN A 149 5.70 -4.20 3.84
C GLN A 149 5.53 -3.76 2.38
N SER A 150 6.58 -3.19 1.78
CA SER A 150 6.63 -2.92 0.35
C SER A 150 7.40 -4.04 -0.35
N ILE A 151 6.91 -4.49 -1.50
CA ILE A 151 7.50 -5.55 -2.32
C ILE A 151 7.50 -5.05 -3.77
N GLN A 152 8.67 -4.92 -4.39
CA GLN A 152 8.77 -4.51 -5.79
C GLN A 152 8.30 -5.65 -6.71
N LEU A 153 7.70 -5.29 -7.85
CA LEU A 153 7.47 -6.27 -8.90
C LEU A 153 8.82 -6.64 -9.55
N PRO A 154 8.97 -7.88 -10.05
CA PRO A 154 10.13 -8.25 -10.86
C PRO A 154 10.15 -7.47 -12.18
N ASP A 155 11.34 -7.19 -12.71
CA ASP A 155 11.51 -6.48 -13.99
C ASP A 155 10.88 -7.22 -15.18
N THR A 156 10.68 -8.55 -15.07
CA THR A 156 10.24 -9.43 -16.16
C THR A 156 8.75 -9.77 -16.12
N ILE A 157 7.93 -9.00 -15.40
CA ILE A 157 6.48 -9.26 -15.23
C ILE A 157 5.62 -8.74 -16.39
#